data_AF-A0A1X1G3M9-F1
#
_entry.id   AF-A0A1X1G3M9-F1
#
_cell.length_a   1.000
_cell.length_b   1.000
_cell.length_c   1.000
_cell.angle_alpha   90.00
_cell.angle_beta   90.00
_cell.angle_gamma   90.00
#
_symmetry.space_group_name_H-M   'P 1'
#
loop_
_entity.id
_entity.type
_entity.pdbx_description
1 polymer ?
#
loop_
_entity_poly.entity_id
_entity_poly.type
_entity_poly.pdbx_seq_one_letter_code
_entity_poly.pdbx_strand_id
1 'polypeptide(L)'
;SEVVGSEAGITYDKTVQEVEVTVEKVSATELKATASKEAKDLVFTNKYTPAKTSVSVTKKWDDKDNQDGKRPSSVTVKLLADGQDTGKTLELNAANGWTGSFTGLDADKGGTPIKYTVVEVTVPGYAPEVTGDAASGFTITNSYSPETVDITATKNWDDANNQDGKRPTKITINLLADGQKVAS
;
A
#
# COMPACT_ATOMS: atom_id res chain seq x y z
N SER A 1 -30.14 -31.02 -15.83
CA SER A 1 -29.28 -29.90 -15.41
C SER A 1 -28.35 -30.37 -14.30
N GLU A 2 -27.27 -29.66 -14.03
CA GLU A 2 -26.52 -29.88 -12.80
C GLU A 2 -27.32 -29.46 -11.55
N VAL A 3 -26.89 -29.96 -10.39
CA VAL A 3 -27.38 -29.53 -9.08
C VAL A 3 -26.59 -28.29 -8.68
N VAL A 4 -27.29 -27.19 -8.42
CA VAL A 4 -26.66 -25.93 -8.02
C VAL A 4 -26.21 -25.97 -6.55
N GLY A 5 -25.01 -25.44 -6.29
CA GLY A 5 -24.47 -25.23 -4.94
C GLY A 5 -24.83 -23.87 -4.33
N SER A 6 -24.15 -23.51 -3.24
CA SER A 6 -24.34 -22.26 -2.49
C SER A 6 -23.04 -21.46 -2.28
N GLU A 7 -21.96 -21.85 -2.96
CA GLU A 7 -20.63 -21.29 -2.83
C GLU A 7 -20.56 -19.85 -3.35
N ALA A 8 -20.04 -18.94 -2.51
CA ALA A 8 -19.90 -17.53 -2.86
C ALA A 8 -18.95 -17.32 -4.05
N GLY A 9 -19.33 -16.43 -4.96
CA GLY A 9 -18.53 -16.11 -6.16
C GLY A 9 -18.63 -17.16 -7.27
N ILE A 10 -19.38 -18.25 -7.09
CA ILE A 10 -19.60 -19.26 -8.14
C ILE A 10 -20.91 -18.98 -8.87
N THR A 11 -20.84 -18.92 -10.20
CA THR A 11 -22.00 -18.98 -11.08
C THR A 11 -22.10 -20.38 -11.68
N TYR A 12 -23.19 -21.07 -11.33
CA TYR A 12 -23.49 -22.43 -11.79
C TYR A 12 -24.09 -22.43 -13.20
N ASP A 13 -23.74 -23.46 -13.96
CA ASP A 13 -24.25 -23.74 -15.30
C ASP A 13 -25.71 -24.18 -15.23
N LYS A 14 -26.60 -23.37 -15.80
CA LYS A 14 -28.04 -23.66 -15.81
C LYS A 14 -28.47 -24.51 -17.00
N THR A 15 -27.54 -24.94 -17.85
CA THR A 15 -27.86 -25.71 -19.05
C THR A 15 -28.59 -27.00 -18.68
N VAL A 16 -29.73 -27.24 -19.31
CA VAL A 16 -30.43 -28.53 -19.22
C VAL A 16 -29.95 -29.37 -20.38
N GLN A 17 -29.21 -30.43 -20.06
CA GLN A 17 -28.85 -31.45 -21.04
C GLN A 17 -29.99 -32.47 -21.11
N GLU A 18 -30.54 -32.66 -22.30
CA GLU A 18 -31.48 -33.74 -22.57
C GLU A 18 -30.73 -35.02 -22.94
N VAL A 19 -31.21 -36.14 -22.42
CA VAL A 19 -30.79 -37.50 -22.73
C VAL A 19 -31.99 -38.29 -23.22
N GLU A 20 -31.83 -38.91 -24.38
CA GLU A 20 -32.79 -39.89 -24.86
C GLU A 20 -32.58 -41.21 -24.11
N VAL A 21 -33.65 -41.88 -23.72
CA VAL A 21 -33.61 -43.19 -23.04
C VAL A 21 -34.36 -44.20 -23.90
N THR A 22 -33.68 -45.26 -24.30
CA THR A 22 -34.29 -46.38 -25.01
C THR A 22 -34.62 -47.48 -24.01
N VAL A 23 -35.82 -48.07 -24.13
CA VAL A 23 -36.25 -49.18 -23.26
C VAL A 23 -36.53 -50.39 -24.13
N GLU A 24 -35.85 -51.49 -23.83
CA GLU A 24 -35.97 -52.76 -24.55
C GLU A 24 -36.50 -53.84 -23.62
N LYS A 25 -37.38 -54.70 -24.14
CA LYS A 25 -37.90 -55.85 -23.40
C LYS A 25 -36.88 -56.98 -23.42
N VAL A 26 -36.39 -57.38 -22.24
CA VAL A 26 -35.41 -58.47 -22.08
C VAL A 26 -36.12 -59.80 -21.88
N SER A 27 -37.17 -59.82 -21.06
CA SER A 27 -37.97 -61.03 -20.80
C SER A 27 -39.42 -60.68 -20.45
N ALA A 28 -40.21 -61.67 -20.04
CA ALA A 28 -41.59 -61.45 -19.60
C ALA A 28 -41.69 -60.55 -18.35
N THR A 29 -40.64 -60.50 -17.53
CA THR A 29 -40.62 -59.77 -16.25
C THR A 29 -39.50 -58.75 -16.15
N GLU A 30 -38.75 -58.51 -17.23
CA GLU A 30 -37.58 -57.64 -17.22
C GLU A 30 -37.52 -56.70 -18.43
N LEU A 31 -37.25 -55.42 -18.15
CA LEU A 31 -36.97 -54.37 -19.14
C LEU A 31 -35.58 -53.81 -18.86
N LYS A 32 -34.88 -53.41 -19.93
CA LYS A 32 -33.60 -52.71 -19.85
C LYS A 32 -33.75 -51.30 -20.42
N ALA A 33 -33.44 -50.30 -19.61
CA ALA A 33 -33.32 -48.92 -20.05
C ALA A 33 -31.85 -48.57 -20.34
N THR A 34 -31.57 -47.90 -21.44
CA THR A 34 -30.24 -47.44 -21.83
C THR A 34 -30.29 -45.95 -22.15
N ALA A 35 -29.43 -45.16 -21.52
CA ALA A 35 -29.29 -43.74 -21.85
C ALA A 35 -28.42 -43.57 -23.11
N SER A 36 -28.83 -42.64 -23.97
CA SER A 36 -28.18 -42.37 -25.27
C SER A 36 -26.86 -41.60 -25.18
N LYS A 37 -26.61 -40.89 -24.07
CA LYS A 37 -25.35 -40.16 -23.86
C LYS A 37 -24.59 -40.76 -22.68
N GLU A 38 -23.29 -40.87 -22.85
CA GLU A 38 -22.39 -41.24 -21.78
C GLU A 38 -22.17 -40.04 -20.84
N ALA A 39 -21.82 -40.32 -19.59
CA ALA A 39 -21.56 -39.26 -18.60
C ALA A 39 -20.49 -38.26 -19.08
N LYS A 40 -19.51 -38.72 -19.87
CA LYS A 40 -18.46 -37.87 -20.45
C LYS A 40 -18.96 -36.84 -21.47
N ASP A 41 -20.13 -37.06 -22.07
CA ASP A 41 -20.73 -36.15 -23.06
C ASP A 41 -21.58 -35.06 -22.37
N LEU A 42 -21.85 -35.20 -21.07
CA LEU A 42 -22.60 -34.27 -20.25
C LEU A 42 -21.66 -33.33 -19.50
N VAL A 43 -21.18 -32.30 -20.20
CA VAL A 43 -20.28 -31.28 -19.64
C VAL A 43 -21.08 -30.08 -19.12
N PHE A 44 -20.76 -29.62 -17.92
CA PHE A 44 -21.25 -28.39 -17.30
C PHE A 44 -20.06 -27.51 -16.92
N THR A 45 -20.15 -26.20 -17.11
CA THR A 45 -19.06 -25.26 -16.83
C THR A 45 -19.46 -24.18 -15.83
N ASN A 46 -18.86 -24.25 -14.64
CA ASN A 46 -19.09 -23.27 -13.58
C ASN A 46 -18.00 -22.19 -13.60
N LYS A 47 -18.39 -20.96 -13.30
CA LYS A 47 -17.49 -19.80 -13.33
C LYS A 47 -17.28 -19.22 -11.94
N TYR A 48 -16.02 -19.11 -11.53
CA TYR A 48 -15.65 -18.36 -10.34
C TYR A 48 -15.35 -16.89 -10.66
N THR A 49 -15.87 -15.98 -9.84
CA THR A 49 -15.61 -14.54 -9.89
C THR A 49 -15.29 -14.05 -8.47
N PRO A 50 -14.04 -13.62 -8.19
CA PRO A 50 -13.65 -13.10 -6.88
C PRO A 50 -14.46 -11.86 -6.49
N ALA A 51 -14.65 -11.68 -5.18
CA ALA A 51 -15.15 -10.42 -4.65
C ALA A 51 -14.13 -9.29 -4.90
N LYS A 52 -14.61 -8.05 -4.95
CA LYS A 52 -13.76 -6.86 -5.13
C LYS A 52 -13.50 -6.17 -3.80
N THR A 53 -12.30 -5.61 -3.65
CA THR A 53 -11.86 -4.84 -2.49
C THR A 53 -11.10 -3.58 -2.90
N SER A 54 -10.71 -2.77 -1.91
CA SER A 54 -9.89 -1.58 -2.06
C SER A 54 -8.86 -1.47 -0.95
N VAL A 55 -7.72 -0.86 -1.25
CA VAL A 55 -6.64 -0.58 -0.29
C VAL A 55 -6.41 0.92 -0.24
N SER A 56 -6.68 1.54 0.91
CA SER A 56 -6.41 2.97 1.14
C SER A 56 -4.96 3.20 1.56
N VAL A 57 -4.42 4.35 1.19
CA VAL A 57 -3.07 4.80 1.53
C VAL A 57 -3.10 6.26 1.96
N THR A 58 -2.45 6.54 3.08
CA THR A 58 -2.23 7.89 3.62
C THR A 58 -0.73 8.15 3.73
N LYS A 59 -0.28 9.34 3.31
CA LYS A 59 1.10 9.78 3.43
C LYS A 59 1.24 10.79 4.56
N LYS A 60 2.26 10.59 5.41
CA LYS A 60 2.68 11.49 6.48
C LYS A 60 4.13 11.93 6.29
N TRP A 61 4.41 13.14 6.77
CA TRP A 61 5.72 13.76 6.72
C TRP A 61 6.17 14.11 8.13
N ASP A 62 7.37 13.69 8.50
CA ASP A 62 8.06 14.03 9.74
C ASP A 62 9.34 14.80 9.38
N ASP A 63 9.15 16.06 9.02
CA ASP A 63 10.18 16.96 8.46
C ASP A 63 10.02 18.41 8.93
N LYS A 64 9.44 18.59 10.13
CA LYS A 64 9.21 19.89 10.77
C LYS A 64 8.47 20.88 9.86
N ASP A 65 7.34 20.45 9.31
CA ASP A 65 6.52 21.22 8.37
C ASP A 65 7.31 21.72 7.15
N ASN A 66 8.16 20.85 6.60
CA ASN A 66 9.02 21.15 5.46
C ASN A 66 9.99 22.32 5.72
N GLN A 67 10.58 22.38 6.92
CA GLN A 67 11.51 23.44 7.35
C GLN A 67 12.61 23.75 6.33
N ASP A 68 13.18 22.70 5.73
CA ASP A 68 14.31 22.80 4.79
C ASP A 68 13.88 22.88 3.32
N GLY A 69 12.56 22.89 3.04
CA GLY A 69 12.03 22.96 1.68
C GLY A 69 12.35 21.73 0.81
N LYS A 70 12.70 20.59 1.41
CA LYS A 70 13.12 19.35 0.71
C LYS A 70 11.98 18.41 0.35
N ARG A 71 10.77 18.64 0.89
CA ARG A 71 9.61 17.81 0.60
C ARG A 71 9.24 17.90 -0.88
N PRO A 72 9.14 16.77 -1.61
CA PRO A 72 8.68 16.79 -3.00
C PRO A 72 7.20 17.19 -3.10
N SER A 73 6.78 17.62 -4.28
CA SER A 73 5.37 17.97 -4.54
C SER A 73 4.43 16.77 -4.57
N SER A 74 4.97 15.58 -4.85
CA SER A 74 4.24 14.30 -4.89
C SER A 74 5.15 13.12 -4.56
N VAL A 75 4.54 11.99 -4.25
CA VAL A 75 5.20 10.68 -4.18
C VAL A 75 4.42 9.65 -4.98
N THR A 76 5.09 8.59 -5.43
CA THR A 76 4.45 7.45 -6.07
C THR A 76 4.48 6.23 -5.16
N VAL A 77 3.32 5.66 -4.91
CA VAL A 77 3.15 4.40 -4.16
C VAL A 77 2.80 3.29 -5.14
N LYS A 78 3.42 2.13 -4.99
CA LYS A 78 3.12 0.92 -5.76
C LYS A 78 2.36 -0.08 -4.90
N LEU A 79 1.42 -0.80 -5.53
CA LEU A 79 0.71 -1.90 -4.90
C LEU A 79 1.39 -3.24 -5.22
N LEU A 80 1.62 -4.03 -4.18
CA LEU A 80 2.08 -5.40 -4.28
C LEU A 80 0.95 -6.37 -3.92
N ALA A 81 0.85 -7.47 -4.67
CA ALA A 81 -0.02 -8.60 -4.38
C ALA A 81 0.86 -9.83 -4.11
N ASP A 82 0.74 -10.43 -2.93
CA ASP A 82 1.55 -11.58 -2.51
C ASP A 82 3.07 -11.34 -2.67
N GLY A 83 3.49 -10.10 -2.40
CA GLY A 83 4.89 -9.67 -2.52
C GLY A 83 5.36 -9.33 -3.94
N GLN A 84 4.49 -9.41 -4.95
CA GLN A 84 4.82 -9.09 -6.35
C GLN A 84 4.23 -7.75 -6.78
N ASP A 85 5.00 -6.96 -7.54
CA ASP A 85 4.52 -5.69 -8.11
C ASP A 85 3.35 -5.93 -9.06
N THR A 86 2.23 -5.26 -8.83
CA THR A 86 1.03 -5.36 -9.66
C THR A 86 1.06 -4.44 -10.88
N GLY A 87 2.04 -3.52 -10.95
CA GLY A 87 2.11 -2.44 -11.93
C GLY A 87 1.13 -1.30 -11.66
N LYS A 88 0.27 -1.40 -10.64
CA LYS A 88 -0.62 -0.32 -10.23
C LYS A 88 0.13 0.68 -9.35
N THR A 89 -0.04 1.96 -9.67
CA THR A 89 0.57 3.08 -8.94
C THR A 89 -0.49 4.05 -8.44
N LEU A 90 -0.19 4.72 -7.34
CA LEU A 90 -0.99 5.78 -6.76
C LEU A 90 -0.08 6.99 -6.52
N GLU A 91 -0.45 8.14 -7.07
CA GLU A 91 0.24 9.40 -6.79
C GLU A 91 -0.43 10.10 -5.60
N LEU A 92 0.37 10.45 -4.60
CA LEU A 92 -0.06 11.20 -3.41
C LEU A 92 0.60 12.57 -3.42
N ASN A 93 -0.18 13.62 -3.19
CA ASN A 93 0.28 15.01 -3.25
C ASN A 93 -0.59 15.91 -2.35
N ALA A 94 -0.25 17.19 -2.25
CA ALA A 94 -1.01 18.13 -1.42
C ALA A 94 -2.47 18.32 -1.89
N ALA A 95 -2.74 18.23 -3.19
CA ALA A 95 -4.08 18.45 -3.74
C ALA A 95 -5.08 17.36 -3.34
N ASN A 96 -4.61 16.11 -3.14
CA ASN A 96 -5.43 15.02 -2.62
C ASN A 96 -5.30 14.82 -1.09
N GLY A 97 -4.75 15.82 -0.39
CA GLY A 97 -4.54 15.75 1.05
C GLY A 97 -3.60 14.62 1.46
N TRP A 98 -2.69 14.20 0.56
CA TRP A 98 -1.78 13.08 0.78
C TRP A 98 -2.51 11.75 1.03
N THR A 99 -3.67 11.55 0.41
CA THR A 99 -4.46 10.32 0.54
C THR A 99 -4.93 9.79 -0.82
N GLY A 100 -5.17 8.48 -0.89
CA GLY A 100 -5.72 7.83 -2.07
C GLY A 100 -6.04 6.36 -1.83
N SER A 101 -6.54 5.66 -2.85
CA SER A 101 -6.82 4.23 -2.74
C SER A 101 -6.66 3.50 -4.07
N PHE A 102 -6.26 2.24 -3.98
CA PHE A 102 -6.38 1.27 -5.06
C PHE A 102 -7.75 0.61 -4.96
N THR A 103 -8.56 0.65 -6.02
CA THR A 103 -9.93 0.12 -6.02
C THR A 103 -10.10 -1.01 -7.05
N GLY A 104 -11.17 -1.80 -6.90
CA GLY A 104 -11.51 -2.86 -7.85
C GLY A 104 -10.52 -4.03 -7.85
N LEU A 105 -9.81 -4.22 -6.75
CA LEU A 105 -8.84 -5.31 -6.57
C LEU A 105 -9.59 -6.62 -6.31
N ASP A 106 -9.12 -7.72 -6.88
CA ASP A 106 -9.65 -9.04 -6.48
C ASP A 106 -9.28 -9.32 -5.02
N ALA A 107 -10.22 -9.79 -4.22
CA ALA A 107 -9.99 -10.13 -2.81
C ALA A 107 -9.19 -11.43 -2.65
N ASP A 108 -9.28 -12.32 -3.64
CA ASP A 108 -8.68 -13.64 -3.63
C ASP A 108 -8.34 -14.10 -5.06
N LYS A 109 -7.55 -15.18 -5.15
CA LYS A 109 -7.24 -15.88 -6.39
C LYS A 109 -7.64 -17.35 -6.25
N GLY A 110 -8.80 -17.70 -6.79
CA GLY A 110 -9.33 -19.06 -6.72
C GLY A 110 -9.68 -19.47 -5.30
N GLY A 111 -10.25 -18.55 -4.51
CA GLY A 111 -10.63 -18.76 -3.11
C GLY A 111 -9.50 -18.54 -2.10
N THR A 112 -8.25 -18.34 -2.54
CA THR A 112 -7.13 -18.02 -1.64
C THR A 112 -6.97 -16.50 -1.52
N PRO A 113 -7.14 -15.90 -0.32
CA PRO A 113 -7.04 -14.45 -0.15
C PRO A 113 -5.70 -13.89 -0.64
N ILE A 114 -5.75 -12.75 -1.34
CA ILE A 114 -4.55 -12.05 -1.82
C ILE A 114 -4.03 -11.13 -0.71
N LYS A 115 -2.75 -11.23 -0.39
CA LYS A 115 -2.09 -10.33 0.57
C LYS A 115 -1.61 -9.08 -0.14
N TYR A 116 -2.35 -7.98 0.01
CA TYR A 116 -1.92 -6.68 -0.50
C TYR A 116 -0.97 -5.96 0.47
N THR A 117 0.07 -5.36 -0.08
CA THR A 117 1.01 -4.46 0.62
C THR A 117 1.36 -3.28 -0.28
N VAL A 118 2.00 -2.25 0.26
CA VAL A 118 2.42 -1.08 -0.51
C VAL A 118 3.91 -0.82 -0.32
N VAL A 119 4.53 -0.23 -1.34
CA VAL A 119 5.89 0.29 -1.28
C VAL A 119 5.92 1.68 -1.88
N GLU A 120 6.62 2.61 -1.23
CA GLU A 120 6.87 3.93 -1.80
C GLU A 120 8.09 3.87 -2.73
N VAL A 121 8.01 4.54 -3.88
CA VAL A 121 9.20 4.83 -4.68
C VAL A 121 10.11 5.76 -3.87
N THR A 122 11.39 5.40 -3.76
CA THR A 122 12.37 6.09 -2.93
C THR A 122 12.30 7.61 -3.08
N VAL A 123 12.14 8.31 -1.95
CA VAL A 123 12.22 9.76 -1.87
C VAL A 123 13.62 10.15 -1.36
N PRO A 124 14.44 10.85 -2.16
CA PRO A 124 15.79 11.21 -1.76
C PRO A 124 15.84 12.00 -0.45
N GLY A 125 16.73 11.59 0.47
CA GLY A 125 16.92 12.26 1.77
C GLY A 125 15.90 11.90 2.86
N TYR A 126 14.91 11.07 2.55
CA TYR A 126 13.89 10.64 3.50
C TYR A 126 13.98 9.14 3.81
N ALA A 127 13.72 8.80 5.08
CA ALA A 127 13.56 7.42 5.52
C ALA A 127 12.07 7.04 5.59
N PRO A 128 11.61 6.02 4.84
CA PRO A 128 10.21 5.62 4.86
C PRO A 128 9.90 4.58 5.96
N GLU A 129 8.72 4.68 6.54
CA GLU A 129 8.10 3.67 7.41
C GLU A 129 6.67 3.40 6.94
N VAL A 130 6.30 2.12 6.78
CA VAL A 130 4.95 1.70 6.39
C VAL A 130 4.28 0.99 7.57
N THR A 131 3.10 1.45 7.96
CA THR A 131 2.26 0.85 9.01
C THR A 131 0.84 0.59 8.51
N GLY A 132 0.08 -0.23 9.24
CA GLY A 132 -1.28 -0.63 8.86
C GLY A 132 -1.34 -1.87 7.98
N ASP A 133 -2.51 -2.14 7.42
CA ASP A 133 -2.78 -3.31 6.59
C ASP A 133 -3.81 -3.02 5.49
N ALA A 134 -4.07 -3.99 4.61
CA ALA A 134 -5.01 -3.81 3.51
C ALA A 134 -6.48 -3.58 3.95
N ALA A 135 -6.86 -4.03 5.15
CA ALA A 135 -8.23 -3.92 5.64
C ALA A 135 -8.51 -2.57 6.29
N SER A 136 -7.53 -2.04 7.04
CA SER A 136 -7.60 -0.75 7.73
C SER A 136 -7.02 0.42 6.93
N GLY A 137 -6.19 0.12 5.93
CA GLY A 137 -5.41 1.08 5.15
C GLY A 137 -3.95 1.18 5.61
N PHE A 138 -3.09 1.60 4.69
CA PHE A 138 -1.67 1.83 4.96
C PHE A 138 -1.38 3.30 5.27
N THR A 139 -0.46 3.55 6.20
CA THR A 139 0.15 4.86 6.41
C THR A 139 1.64 4.78 6.09
N ILE A 140 2.13 5.68 5.24
CA ILE A 140 3.54 5.82 4.89
C ILE A 140 4.08 7.10 5.52
N THR A 141 4.97 6.99 6.49
CA THR A 141 5.62 8.15 7.13
C THR A 141 7.03 8.31 6.55
N ASN A 142 7.36 9.51 6.07
CA ASN A 142 8.74 9.82 5.65
C ASN A 142 9.34 10.79 6.65
N SER A 143 10.45 10.39 7.28
CA SER A 143 11.21 11.23 8.20
C SER A 143 12.43 11.83 7.52
N TYR A 144 12.71 13.10 7.80
CA TYR A 144 13.89 13.82 7.32
C TYR A 144 14.69 14.36 8.50
N SER A 145 16.00 14.10 8.48
CA SER A 145 16.94 14.59 9.50
C SER A 145 17.82 15.68 8.88
N PRO A 146 17.72 16.95 9.35
CA PRO A 146 18.55 18.04 8.84
C PRO A 146 20.04 17.81 9.09
N GLU A 147 20.88 18.41 8.25
CA GLU A 147 22.31 18.53 8.52
C GLU A 147 22.55 19.56 9.65
N THR A 148 23.53 19.29 10.51
CA THR A 148 23.94 20.20 11.58
C THR A 148 25.28 20.86 11.24
N VAL A 149 25.45 22.14 11.59
CA VAL A 149 26.73 22.86 11.45
C VAL A 149 27.25 23.32 12.81
N ASP A 150 28.54 23.15 13.05
CA ASP A 150 29.21 23.61 14.26
C ASP A 150 29.77 25.03 14.07
N ILE A 151 29.38 25.95 14.94
CA ILE A 151 29.88 27.33 14.95
C ILE A 151 30.76 27.56 16.17
N THR A 152 32.05 27.77 15.94
CA THR A 152 33.03 28.10 16.99
C THR A 152 33.36 29.60 16.98
N ALA A 153 33.30 30.26 18.14
CA ALA A 153 33.69 31.66 18.29
C ALA A 153 34.93 31.79 19.20
N THR A 154 35.89 32.64 18.81
CA THR A 154 37.05 32.99 19.62
C THR A 154 37.07 34.49 19.87
N LYS A 155 37.18 34.90 21.15
CA LYS A 155 37.37 36.30 21.50
C LYS A 155 38.85 36.61 21.70
N ASN A 156 39.39 37.46 20.84
CA ASN A 156 40.70 38.08 21.05
C ASN A 156 40.54 39.49 21.66
N TRP A 157 41.45 39.83 22.56
CA TRP A 157 41.55 41.14 23.20
C TRP A 157 42.84 41.81 22.75
N ASP A 158 42.71 43.01 22.20
CA ASP A 158 43.84 43.89 21.87
C ASP A 158 43.87 45.04 22.88
N ASP A 159 44.48 44.79 24.03
CA ASP A 159 44.48 45.68 25.20
C ASP A 159 45.80 45.60 26.00
N ALA A 160 46.91 45.27 25.30
CA ALA A 160 48.25 45.14 25.88
C ALA A 160 48.28 44.27 27.15
N ASN A 161 47.69 43.06 27.09
CA ASN A 161 47.56 42.15 28.22
C ASN A 161 46.82 42.77 29.42
N ASN A 162 45.73 43.51 29.13
CA ASN A 162 44.91 44.18 30.14
C ASN A 162 45.71 45.16 31.02
N GLN A 163 46.63 45.93 30.43
CA GLN A 163 47.49 46.89 31.15
C GLN A 163 46.69 47.87 32.02
N ASP A 164 45.54 48.33 31.52
CA ASP A 164 44.67 49.29 32.20
C ASP A 164 43.70 48.64 33.22
N GLY A 165 43.68 47.31 33.33
CA GLY A 165 42.77 46.58 34.22
C GLY A 165 41.28 46.70 33.87
N LYS A 166 40.93 47.18 32.68
CA LYS A 166 39.55 47.43 32.23
C LYS A 166 38.86 46.23 31.56
N ARG A 167 39.61 45.16 31.25
CA ARG A 167 39.04 43.98 30.58
C ARG A 167 37.98 43.33 31.49
N PRO A 168 36.77 43.08 30.98
CA PRO A 168 35.75 42.39 31.76
C PRO A 168 36.16 40.93 32.02
N THR A 169 35.75 40.40 33.16
CA THR A 169 36.03 39.00 33.54
C THR A 169 35.17 37.98 32.79
N LYS A 170 34.05 38.42 32.20
CA LYS A 170 33.16 37.60 31.38
C LYS A 170 32.55 38.41 30.25
N ILE A 171 32.23 37.72 29.17
CA ILE A 171 31.40 38.23 28.08
C ILE A 171 30.30 37.22 27.80
N THR A 172 29.22 37.70 27.21
CA THR A 172 28.15 36.85 26.66
C THR A 172 28.16 37.02 25.16
N ILE A 173 28.23 35.92 24.42
CA ILE A 173 28.15 35.92 22.96
C ILE A 173 26.80 35.33 22.61
N ASN A 174 25.97 36.07 21.89
CA ASN A 174 24.73 35.51 21.36
C ASN A 174 25.02 34.89 19.99
N LEU A 175 24.55 33.66 19.76
CA LEU A 175 24.43 33.10 18.42
C LEU A 175 23.11 33.55 17.82
N LEU A 176 23.15 34.12 16.61
CA LEU A 176 21.97 34.54 15.88
C LEU A 176 21.83 33.71 14.61
N ALA A 177 20.61 33.25 14.31
CA ALA A 177 20.22 32.72 13.02
C ALA A 177 19.14 33.64 12.44
N ASP A 178 19.32 34.09 11.19
CA ASP A 178 18.42 35.03 10.52
C ASP A 178 18.08 36.29 11.33
N GLY A 179 19.07 36.80 12.07
CA GLY A 179 18.92 37.97 12.93
C GLY A 179 18.18 37.73 14.25
N GLN A 180 17.72 36.52 14.52
CA GLN A 180 17.11 36.13 15.80
C GLN A 180 18.10 35.38 16.69
N LYS A 181 18.11 35.69 17.99
CA LYS A 181 18.95 34.99 18.96
C LYS A 181 18.49 33.54 19.11
N VAL A 182 19.37 32.58 18.82
CA VAL A 182 19.12 31.14 18.94
C VAL A 182 19.88 30.47 20.09
N ALA A 183 20.98 31.07 20.56
CA ALA A 183 21.71 30.63 21.76
C ALA A 183 22.51 31.78 22.39
N SER A 184 23.03 31.62 23.61
CA SER A 184 23.99 32.53 24.25
C SER A 184 24.88 31.88 25.28
#